data_AF-A0A820NFN7-F1
#
_entry.id   AF-A0A820NFN7-F1
#
_cell.length_a   1.000
_cell.length_b   1.000
_cell.length_c   1.000
_cell.angle_alpha   90.00
_cell.angle_beta   90.00
_cell.angle_gamma   90.00
#
_symmetry.space_group_name_H-M   'P 1'
#
loop_
_entity.id
_entity.type
_entity.pdbx_description
1 polymer ?
#
loop_
_entity_poly.entity_id
_entity_poly.type
_entity_poly.pdbx_seq_one_letter_code
_entity_poly.pdbx_strand_id
1 'polypeptide(L)'
;MEPWYSGAVVDAVREAKSRRALFLVYVRDDSEQSQFMDKIWVDVWTKLTDTSKMIALRLNKDTESCSQFIAIYKVQIYPTIYLINGQNGQVLKIVDQPVENSTKLQEIIDDSLNAIESKQPTTVESTKTIDEKVAEARARLKELHDKREEEAKEKEKEEEVNRRRLGQQMLV
;
A
#
# COMPACT_ATOMS: atom_id res chain seq x y z
N MET A 1 -3.08 2.07 32.04
CA MET A 1 -2.07 1.05 31.69
C MET A 1 -1.59 1.40 30.30
N GLU A 2 -0.30 1.68 30.11
CA GLU A 2 0.22 2.00 28.77
C GLU A 2 0.24 0.69 27.95
N PRO A 3 -0.49 0.60 26.82
CA PRO A 3 -0.70 -0.65 26.09
C PRO A 3 0.50 -1.01 25.18
N TRP A 4 1.72 -0.74 25.65
CA TRP A 4 2.94 -1.12 24.96
C TRP A 4 3.24 -2.59 25.19
N TYR A 5 3.47 -3.32 24.11
CA TYR A 5 3.94 -4.68 24.12
C TYR A 5 5.32 -4.76 24.78
N SER A 6 5.47 -5.64 25.75
CA SER A 6 6.69 -5.81 26.56
C SER A 6 7.51 -7.05 26.19
N GLY A 7 7.02 -7.90 25.28
CA GLY A 7 7.72 -9.09 24.80
C GLY A 7 8.72 -8.82 23.68
N ALA A 8 9.29 -9.89 23.10
CA ALA A 8 10.22 -9.79 21.99
C ALA A 8 9.53 -9.27 20.71
N VAL A 9 10.28 -8.56 19.86
CA VAL A 9 9.79 -8.03 18.56
C VAL A 9 9.17 -9.14 17.71
N VAL A 10 9.84 -10.30 17.66
CA VAL A 10 9.38 -11.46 16.89
C VAL A 10 8.02 -11.96 17.39
N ASP A 11 7.80 -11.97 18.70
CA ASP A 11 6.54 -12.41 19.29
C ASP A 11 5.44 -11.38 19.01
N ALA A 12 5.75 -10.08 19.11
CA ALA A 12 4.83 -9.00 18.76
C ALA A 12 4.37 -9.09 17.30
N VAL A 13 5.30 -9.36 16.38
CA VAL A 13 5.02 -9.56 14.95
C VAL A 13 4.17 -10.81 14.73
N ARG A 14 4.51 -11.93 15.38
CA ARG A 14 3.73 -13.17 15.29
C ARG A 14 2.32 -12.98 15.81
N GLU A 15 2.16 -12.26 16.90
CA GLU A 15 0.88 -11.96 17.50
C GLU A 15 0.05 -11.03 16.61
N ALA A 16 0.63 -9.95 16.08
CA ALA A 16 -0.03 -9.06 15.14
C ALA A 16 -0.51 -9.82 13.89
N LYS A 17 0.31 -10.74 13.39
CA LYS A 17 -0.04 -11.62 12.26
C LYS A 17 -1.16 -12.60 12.60
N SER A 18 -1.10 -13.25 13.76
CA SER A 18 -2.12 -14.19 14.21
C SER A 18 -3.46 -13.51 14.43
N ARG A 19 -3.46 -12.29 14.98
CA ARG A 19 -4.66 -11.50 15.28
C ARG A 19 -5.16 -10.70 14.09
N ARG A 20 -4.39 -10.65 12.98
CA ARG A 20 -4.63 -9.74 11.84
C ARG A 20 -4.82 -8.29 12.34
N ALA A 21 -4.03 -7.93 13.35
CA ALA A 21 -4.12 -6.66 14.04
C ALA A 21 -3.20 -5.63 13.38
N LEU A 22 -3.50 -4.34 13.62
CA LEU A 22 -2.60 -3.26 13.26
C LEU A 22 -1.33 -3.37 14.11
N PHE A 23 -0.17 -3.44 13.46
CA PHE A 23 1.11 -3.45 14.14
C PHE A 23 1.69 -2.03 14.14
N LEU A 24 1.67 -1.39 15.29
CA LEU A 24 2.18 -0.05 15.51
C LEU A 24 3.56 -0.14 16.13
N VAL A 25 4.57 0.43 15.49
CA VAL A 25 5.94 0.48 16.02
C VAL A 25 6.36 1.92 16.20
N TYR A 26 6.56 2.33 17.44
CA TYR A 26 7.08 3.64 17.79
C TYR A 26 8.57 3.51 18.13
N VAL A 27 9.41 4.06 17.26
CA VAL A 27 10.87 4.08 17.41
C VAL A 27 11.28 5.46 17.93
N ARG A 28 12.01 5.47 19.03
CA ARG A 28 12.45 6.68 19.73
C ARG A 28 13.93 6.65 20.08
N ASP A 29 14.45 7.84 20.34
CA ASP A 29 15.76 8.07 20.90
C ASP A 29 15.65 8.91 22.19
N ASP A 30 16.79 9.43 22.66
CA ASP A 30 16.87 10.28 23.86
C ASP A 30 16.63 11.77 23.56
N SER A 31 16.29 12.15 22.31
CA SER A 31 16.07 13.55 21.94
C SER A 31 14.83 14.15 22.61
N GLU A 32 14.81 15.48 22.71
CA GLU A 32 13.66 16.24 23.22
C GLU A 32 12.39 15.98 22.40
N GLN A 33 12.53 15.73 21.10
CA GLN A 33 11.41 15.42 20.19
C GLN A 33 10.75 14.08 20.56
N SER A 34 11.56 13.06 20.86
CA SER A 34 11.07 11.76 21.33
C SER A 34 10.39 11.89 22.70
N GLN A 35 10.97 12.65 23.61
CA GLN A 35 10.36 12.92 24.93
C GLN A 35 9.04 13.71 24.82
N PHE A 36 8.95 14.64 23.86
CA PHE A 36 7.71 15.34 23.56
C PHE A 36 6.64 14.38 23.02
N MET A 37 7.02 13.51 22.08
CA MET A 37 6.13 12.49 21.53
C MET A 37 5.63 11.52 22.61
N ASP A 38 6.46 11.16 23.60
CA ASP A 38 6.02 10.33 24.73
C ASP A 38 4.85 10.95 25.51
N LYS A 39 4.85 12.27 25.69
CA LYS A 39 3.75 12.98 26.37
C LYS A 39 2.46 12.94 25.55
N ILE A 40 2.59 13.03 24.23
CA ILE A 40 1.45 12.93 23.31
C ILE A 40 0.84 11.53 23.36
N TRP A 41 1.66 10.48 23.42
CA TRP A 41 1.18 9.11 23.53
C TRP A 41 0.28 8.89 24.74
N VAL A 42 0.55 9.55 25.88
CA VAL A 42 -0.32 9.46 27.07
C VAL A 42 -1.74 9.90 26.73
N ASP A 43 -1.91 11.01 26.01
CA ASP A 43 -3.22 11.53 25.62
C ASP A 43 -3.85 10.76 24.44
N VAL A 44 -3.04 10.14 23.57
CA VAL A 44 -3.55 9.24 22.53
C VAL A 44 -4.15 7.98 23.16
N TRP A 45 -3.48 7.39 24.14
CA TRP A 45 -3.96 6.16 24.80
C TRP A 45 -5.21 6.37 25.65
N THR A 46 -5.47 7.58 26.16
CA THR A 46 -6.71 7.88 26.88
C THR A 46 -7.91 8.03 25.95
N LYS A 47 -7.69 8.40 24.68
CA LYS A 47 -8.75 8.63 23.68
C LYS A 47 -9.04 7.40 22.81
N LEU A 48 -8.05 6.52 22.63
CA LEU A 48 -8.24 5.26 21.90
C LEU A 48 -9.15 4.31 22.66
N THR A 49 -10.33 4.02 22.11
CA THR A 49 -11.34 3.16 22.71
C THR A 49 -11.16 1.68 22.37
N ASP A 50 -10.55 1.34 21.23
CA ASP A 50 -10.33 -0.04 20.81
C ASP A 50 -8.85 -0.33 20.54
N THR A 51 -8.13 -0.73 21.59
CA THR A 51 -6.75 -1.23 21.48
C THR A 51 -6.69 -2.75 21.21
N SER A 52 -7.83 -3.43 21.14
CA SER A 52 -7.90 -4.88 20.98
C SER A 52 -7.59 -5.34 19.55
N LYS A 53 -7.63 -4.43 18.58
CA LYS A 53 -7.27 -4.71 17.18
C LYS A 53 -5.87 -4.20 16.80
N MET A 54 -5.07 -3.81 17.79
CA MET A 54 -3.71 -3.35 17.56
C MET A 54 -2.71 -3.97 18.52
N ILE A 55 -1.46 -4.05 18.08
CA ILE A 55 -0.29 -4.39 18.87
C ILE A 55 0.65 -3.19 18.76
N ALA A 56 0.88 -2.49 19.87
CA ALA A 56 1.76 -1.34 19.90
C ALA A 56 3.11 -1.73 20.52
N LEU A 57 4.21 -1.49 19.80
CA LEU A 57 5.55 -1.79 20.24
C LEU A 57 6.36 -0.50 20.34
N ARG A 58 7.01 -0.28 21.48
CA ARG A 58 7.92 0.85 21.68
C ARG A 58 9.36 0.36 21.65
N LEU A 59 10.17 0.94 20.77
CA LEU A 59 11.58 0.59 20.59
C LEU A 59 12.46 1.81 20.88
N ASN A 60 13.45 1.60 21.74
CA ASN A 60 14.51 2.58 21.97
C ASN A 60 15.68 2.27 21.04
N LYS A 61 16.22 3.31 20.39
CA LYS A 61 17.33 3.23 19.43
C LYS A 61 18.49 2.34 19.88
N ASP A 62 18.86 2.43 21.16
CA ASP A 62 20.02 1.74 21.72
C ASP A 62 19.77 0.28 22.14
N THR A 63 18.60 -0.29 21.79
CA THR A 63 18.26 -1.69 22.07
C THR A 63 18.57 -2.61 20.89
N GLU A 64 18.95 -3.85 21.18
CA GLU A 64 19.22 -4.88 20.16
C GLU A 64 17.98 -5.13 19.27
N SER A 65 16.81 -5.22 19.90
CA SER A 65 15.49 -5.29 19.25
C SER A 65 15.28 -4.18 18.21
N CYS A 66 15.68 -2.95 18.53
CA CYS A 66 15.58 -1.82 17.61
C CYS A 66 16.56 -1.95 16.45
N SER A 67 17.78 -2.41 16.69
CA SER A 67 18.79 -2.61 15.64
C SER A 67 18.32 -3.58 14.56
N GLN A 68 17.65 -4.68 14.96
CA GLN A 68 17.03 -5.63 14.03
C GLN A 68 15.93 -4.98 13.19
N PHE A 69 15.07 -4.16 13.82
CA PHE A 69 14.00 -3.44 13.12
C PHE A 69 14.54 -2.41 12.12
N ILE A 70 15.57 -1.65 12.51
CA ILE A 70 16.24 -0.65 11.67
C ILE A 70 16.88 -1.31 10.45
N ALA A 71 17.49 -2.49 10.58
CA ALA A 71 18.11 -3.20 9.46
C ALA A 71 17.10 -3.56 8.35
N ILE A 72 15.83 -3.83 8.71
CA ILE A 72 14.77 -4.20 7.77
C ILE A 72 14.13 -2.95 7.15
N TYR A 73 13.74 -1.98 7.98
CA TYR A 73 12.95 -0.82 7.55
C TYR A 73 13.77 0.45 7.26
N LYS A 74 15.09 0.40 7.45
CA LYS A 74 16.05 1.50 7.21
C LYS A 74 15.64 2.83 7.86
N VAL A 75 15.27 2.79 9.13
CA VAL A 75 14.90 4.00 9.90
C VAL A 75 16.10 4.93 10.00
N GLN A 76 15.93 6.19 9.56
CA GLN A 76 17.01 7.20 9.56
C GLN A 76 16.74 8.38 10.51
N ILE A 77 15.49 8.59 10.91
CA ILE A 77 15.03 9.76 11.68
C ILE A 77 14.29 9.30 12.94
N TYR A 78 14.29 10.14 13.98
CA TYR A 78 13.68 9.84 15.28
C TYR A 78 13.01 11.10 15.85
N PRO A 79 11.84 10.99 16.50
CA PRO A 79 11.00 9.79 16.60
C PRO A 79 10.41 9.37 15.24
N THR A 80 10.11 8.08 15.06
CA THR A 80 9.39 7.59 13.88
C THR A 80 8.36 6.54 14.27
N ILE A 81 7.17 6.63 13.69
CA ILE A 81 6.07 5.70 13.92
C ILE A 81 5.76 4.96 12.63
N TYR A 82 5.73 3.64 12.69
CA TYR A 82 5.31 2.76 11.62
C TYR A 82 3.96 2.16 11.96
N LEU A 83 3.05 2.21 10.99
CA LEU A 83 1.74 1.55 11.04
C LEU A 83 1.76 0.48 9.97
N ILE A 84 1.78 -0.78 10.40
CA ILE A 84 1.99 -1.94 9.56
C ILE A 84 0.76 -2.84 9.66
N ASN A 85 0.25 -3.30 8.53
CA ASN A 85 -0.78 -4.31 8.52
C ASN A 85 -0.18 -5.65 8.99
N GLY A 86 -0.60 -6.14 10.15
CA GLY A 86 -0.07 -7.37 10.73
C GLY A 86 -0.31 -8.62 9.88
N GLN A 87 -1.33 -8.64 9.02
CA GLN A 87 -1.67 -9.79 8.19
C GLN A 87 -0.62 -10.07 7.10
N ASN A 88 -0.18 -9.03 6.40
CA ASN A 88 0.68 -9.14 5.21
C ASN A 88 2.03 -8.42 5.36
N GLY A 89 2.24 -7.66 6.44
CA GLY A 89 3.47 -6.89 6.67
C GLY A 89 3.58 -5.61 5.84
N GLN A 90 2.51 -5.19 5.15
CA GLN A 90 2.49 -3.95 4.39
C GLN A 90 2.55 -2.73 5.33
N VAL A 91 3.48 -1.81 5.07
CA VAL A 91 3.51 -0.51 5.75
C VAL A 91 2.37 0.35 5.20
N LEU A 92 1.41 0.70 6.06
CA LEU A 92 0.27 1.55 5.73
C LEU A 92 0.66 3.02 5.80
N LYS A 93 1.38 3.40 6.86
CA LYS A 93 1.77 4.78 7.11
C LYS A 93 3.09 4.83 7.88
N ILE A 94 3.88 5.84 7.56
CA ILE A 94 5.08 6.23 8.30
C ILE A 94 4.87 7.67 8.76
N VAL A 95 5.14 7.93 10.02
CA VAL A 95 5.16 9.27 10.61
C VAL A 95 6.59 9.52 11.07
N ASP A 96 7.34 10.25 10.25
CA ASP A 96 8.77 10.50 10.39
C ASP A 96 9.08 11.90 10.97
N GLN A 97 8.03 12.61 11.39
CA GLN A 97 8.12 13.90 12.06
C GLN A 97 7.31 13.90 13.36
N PRO A 98 7.73 14.64 14.39
CA PRO A 98 6.94 14.85 15.58
C PRO A 98 5.55 15.39 15.24
N VAL A 99 4.53 14.75 15.79
CA VAL A 99 3.15 15.24 15.69
C VAL A 99 2.96 16.23 16.83
N GLU A 100 2.41 17.42 16.59
CA GLU A 100 2.21 18.42 17.64
C GLU A 100 0.96 18.17 18.50
N ASN A 101 -0.01 17.42 17.97
CA ASN A 101 -1.32 17.22 18.56
C ASN A 101 -1.72 15.72 18.56
N SER A 102 -2.17 15.23 19.71
CA SER A 102 -2.66 13.86 19.89
C SER A 102 -3.84 13.52 18.98
N THR A 103 -4.73 14.47 18.68
CA THR A 103 -5.87 14.25 17.78
C THR A 103 -5.40 13.82 16.39
N LYS A 104 -4.35 14.45 15.87
CA LYS A 104 -3.81 14.11 14.53
C LYS A 104 -3.20 12.71 14.52
N LEU A 105 -2.51 12.33 15.59
CA LEU A 105 -1.96 10.98 15.71
C LEU A 105 -3.07 9.93 15.87
N GLN A 106 -4.14 10.26 16.60
CA GLN A 106 -5.33 9.42 16.73
C GLN A 106 -6.01 9.19 15.38
N GLU A 107 -6.28 10.24 14.61
CA GLU A 107 -6.88 10.14 13.26
C GLU A 107 -6.07 9.20 12.35
N ILE A 108 -4.73 9.31 12.39
CA ILE A 108 -3.85 8.43 11.62
C ILE A 108 -3.98 6.96 12.03
N ILE A 109 -4.13 6.69 13.34
CA ILE A 109 -4.31 5.33 13.87
C ILE A 109 -5.68 4.79 13.46
N ASP A 110 -6.74 5.59 13.61
CA ASP A 110 -8.11 5.20 13.26
C ASP A 110 -8.24 4.94 11.74
N ASP A 111 -7.65 5.79 10.91
CA ASP A 111 -7.57 5.57 9.46
C ASP A 111 -6.85 4.26 9.11
N SER A 112 -5.76 3.96 9.82
CA SER A 112 -5.00 2.73 9.62
C SER A 112 -5.75 1.48 10.10
N LEU A 113 -6.51 1.59 11.19
CA LEU A 113 -7.42 0.54 11.67
C LEU A 113 -8.54 0.28 10.65
N ASN A 114 -9.20 1.33 10.16
CA ASN A 114 -10.22 1.21 9.13
C ASN A 114 -9.66 0.60 7.83
N ALA A 115 -8.41 0.91 7.47
CA ALA A 115 -7.74 0.36 6.29
C ALA A 115 -7.45 -1.15 6.41
N ILE A 116 -7.23 -1.69 7.61
CA ILE A 116 -7.07 -3.15 7.80
C ILE A 116 -8.42 -3.87 7.85
N GLU A 117 -9.47 -3.22 8.36
CA GLU A 117 -10.82 -3.82 8.43
C GLU A 117 -11.51 -3.87 7.07
N SER A 118 -11.38 -2.80 6.29
CA SER A 118 -11.93 -2.74 4.92
C SER A 118 -11.22 -3.67 3.94
N LYS A 119 -9.98 -4.09 4.25
CA LYS A 119 -9.19 -5.08 3.47
C LYS A 119 -9.36 -6.52 3.97
N GLN A 120 -10.39 -6.84 4.74
CA GLN A 120 -10.81 -8.24 4.92
C GLN A 120 -10.97 -8.92 3.54
N PRO A 121 -10.62 -10.21 3.41
CA PRO A 121 -10.38 -10.84 2.11
C PRO A 121 -11.67 -10.91 1.29
N THR A 122 -11.87 -9.93 0.43
CA THR A 122 -11.96 -10.25 -0.99
C THR A 122 -10.54 -10.11 -1.53
N THR A 123 -9.99 -11.26 -1.93
CA THR A 123 -8.94 -11.51 -2.93
C THR A 123 -8.22 -10.28 -3.53
N VAL A 124 -6.89 -10.40 -3.63
CA VAL A 124 -5.85 -9.64 -4.37
C VAL A 124 -5.15 -8.43 -3.73
N GLU A 125 -3.89 -8.65 -3.31
CA GLU A 125 -2.84 -7.62 -3.36
C GLU A 125 -2.00 -7.78 -4.64
N SER A 126 -2.21 -6.89 -5.61
CA SER A 126 -1.18 -6.01 -6.18
C SER A 126 -1.75 -5.21 -7.33
N THR A 127 -1.50 -3.89 -7.29
CA THR A 127 -1.63 -2.91 -8.38
C THR A 127 -3.05 -2.59 -8.88
N LYS A 128 -3.25 -1.32 -9.28
CA LYS A 128 -4.41 -0.79 -10.03
C LYS A 128 -5.25 -1.92 -10.63
N THR A 129 -6.49 -2.08 -10.17
CA THR A 129 -7.45 -3.14 -10.49
C THR A 129 -7.13 -3.81 -11.84
N ILE A 130 -6.53 -5.00 -11.79
CA ILE A 130 -6.06 -5.74 -12.97
C ILE A 130 -7.23 -5.97 -13.94
N ASP A 131 -8.44 -6.18 -13.42
CA ASP A 131 -9.64 -6.40 -14.23
C ASP A 131 -9.99 -5.22 -15.14
N GLU A 132 -9.76 -3.97 -14.70
CA GLU A 132 -10.09 -2.78 -15.50
C GLU A 132 -9.07 -2.57 -16.63
N LYS A 133 -7.77 -2.81 -16.35
CA LYS A 133 -6.71 -2.73 -17.36
C LYS A 133 -6.71 -3.90 -18.35
N VAL A 134 -7.09 -5.10 -17.92
CA VAL A 134 -7.17 -6.27 -18.81
C VAL A 134 -8.37 -6.16 -19.75
N ALA A 135 -9.50 -5.59 -19.29
CA ALA A 135 -10.63 -5.28 -20.15
C ALA A 135 -10.28 -4.23 -21.22
N GLU A 136 -9.61 -3.13 -20.82
CA GLU A 136 -9.22 -2.07 -21.76
C GLU A 136 -8.16 -2.55 -22.78
N ALA A 137 -7.18 -3.35 -22.34
CA ALA A 137 -6.17 -3.92 -23.23
C ALA A 137 -6.76 -4.91 -24.25
N ARG A 138 -7.75 -5.72 -23.86
CA ARG A 138 -8.45 -6.65 -24.77
C ARG A 138 -9.35 -5.93 -25.77
N ALA A 139 -9.99 -4.83 -25.38
CA ALA A 139 -10.82 -4.02 -26.28
C ALA A 139 -9.97 -3.34 -27.37
N ARG A 140 -8.83 -2.74 -27.01
CA ARG A 140 -7.94 -2.07 -27.99
C ARG A 140 -7.31 -3.05 -28.99
N LEU A 141 -7.00 -4.28 -28.57
CA LEU A 141 -6.46 -5.29 -29.49
C LEU A 141 -7.50 -5.79 -30.49
N LYS A 142 -8.76 -5.94 -30.07
CA LYS A 142 -9.84 -6.35 -30.96
C LYS A 142 -10.15 -5.27 -32.01
N GLU A 143 -10.26 -4.02 -31.58
CA GLU A 143 -10.52 -2.90 -32.51
C GLU A 143 -9.39 -2.72 -33.54
N LEU A 144 -8.14 -2.89 -33.12
CA LEU A 144 -7.00 -2.81 -34.04
C LEU A 144 -6.99 -3.98 -35.06
N HIS A 145 -7.40 -5.17 -34.64
CA HIS A 145 -7.47 -6.34 -35.53
C HIS A 145 -8.61 -6.19 -36.53
N ASP A 146 -9.80 -5.79 -36.08
CA ASP A 146 -10.98 -5.61 -36.92
C ASP A 146 -10.73 -4.48 -37.95
N LYS A 147 -10.11 -3.37 -37.53
CA LYS A 147 -9.76 -2.26 -38.43
C LYS A 147 -8.71 -2.65 -39.49
N ARG A 148 -7.68 -3.41 -39.11
CA ARG A 148 -6.66 -3.88 -40.07
C ARG A 148 -7.23 -4.87 -41.08
N GLU A 149 -8.18 -5.71 -40.66
CA GLU A 149 -8.82 -6.67 -41.56
C GLU A 149 -9.74 -5.98 -42.57
N GLU A 150 -10.46 -4.94 -42.14
CA GLU A 150 -11.31 -4.15 -43.02
C GLU A 150 -10.50 -3.31 -44.01
N GLU A 151 -9.44 -2.65 -43.55
CA GLU A 151 -8.49 -1.92 -44.41
C GLU A 151 -7.79 -2.86 -45.42
N ALA A 152 -7.45 -4.08 -45.02
CA ALA A 152 -6.85 -5.06 -45.94
C ALA A 152 -7.85 -5.53 -47.01
N LYS A 153 -9.10 -5.81 -46.63
CA LYS A 153 -10.15 -6.20 -47.58
C LYS A 153 -10.51 -5.07 -48.54
N GLU A 154 -10.52 -3.83 -48.06
CA GLU A 154 -10.81 -2.68 -48.90
C GLU A 154 -9.67 -2.42 -49.90
N LYS A 155 -8.42 -2.51 -49.44
CA LYS A 155 -7.25 -2.41 -50.31
C LYS A 155 -7.21 -3.52 -51.36
N GLU A 156 -7.54 -4.76 -51.00
CA GLU A 156 -7.58 -5.87 -51.95
C GLU A 156 -8.66 -5.68 -53.03
N LYS A 157 -9.84 -5.16 -52.64
CA LYS A 157 -10.91 -4.81 -53.59
C LYS A 157 -10.48 -3.68 -54.52
N GLU A 158 -9.83 -2.66 -54.00
CA GLU A 158 -9.35 -1.52 -54.79
C GLU A 158 -8.27 -1.95 -55.79
N GLU A 159 -7.32 -2.78 -55.37
CA GLU A 159 -6.30 -3.36 -56.25
C GLU A 159 -6.94 -4.25 -57.35
N GLU A 160 -7.94 -5.06 -57.03
CA GLU A 160 -8.67 -5.88 -58.02
C GLU A 160 -9.43 -5.03 -59.03
N VAL A 161 -10.13 -3.98 -58.59
CA VAL A 161 -10.83 -3.06 -59.49
C VAL A 161 -9.85 -2.36 -60.41
N ASN A 162 -8.70 -1.93 -59.90
CA ASN A 162 -7.68 -1.25 -60.71
C ASN A 162 -7.04 -2.20 -61.73
N ARG A 163 -6.78 -3.47 -61.36
CA ARG A 163 -6.32 -4.51 -62.31
C ARG A 163 -7.28 -4.67 -63.49
N ARG A 164 -8.59 -4.72 -63.23
CA ARG A 164 -9.61 -4.83 -64.29
C ARG A 164 -9.67 -3.59 -65.16
N ARG A 165 -9.60 -2.40 -64.54
CA ARG A 165 -9.66 -1.12 -65.26
C ARG A 165 -8.46 -0.96 -66.20
N LEU A 166 -7.26 -1.33 -65.76
CA LEU A 166 -6.06 -1.28 -66.60
C LEU A 166 -6.14 -2.27 -67.76
N GLY A 167 -6.65 -3.49 -67.53
CA GLY A 167 -6.88 -4.47 -68.59
C GLY A 167 -7.86 -3.99 -69.67
N GLN A 168 -8.90 -3.24 -69.29
CA GLN A 168 -9.82 -2.62 -70.25
C GLN A 168 -9.20 -1.46 -71.04
N GLN A 169 -8.26 -0.70 -70.46
CA GLN A 169 -7.57 0.39 -71.15
C GLN A 169 -6.48 -0.08 -72.13
N MET A 170 -5.96 -1.30 -71.99
CA MET A 170 -4.98 -1.87 -72.92
C MET A 170 -5.60 -2.51 -74.18
N LEU A 171 -6.94 -2.62 -74.25
CA LEU A 171 -7.69 -3.24 -75.35
C LEU A 171 -8.32 -2.22 -76.32
N VAL A 172 -7.95 -0.94 -76.20
CA VAL A 172 -8.35 0.16 -77.09
C VAL A 172 -7.10 0.73 -77.76
#